data_AF-A0A972QHA6-F1
#
_entry.id   AF-A0A972QHA6-F1
#
_cell.length_a   1.000
_cell.length_b   1.000
_cell.length_c   1.000
_cell.angle_alpha   90.00
_cell.angle_beta   90.00
_cell.angle_gamma   90.00
#
_symmetry.space_group_name_H-M   'P 1'
#
loop_
_entity.id
_entity.type
_entity.pdbx_description
1 polymer ?
#
loop_
_entity_poly.entity_id
_entity_poly.type
_entity_poly.pdbx_seq_one_letter_code
_entity_poly.pdbx_strand_id
1 'polypeptide(L)' 'PDSVRSEEKIEHFCDKHDIASVSLFQELKRRGGEGLYFKSDGHFNRKGHQMAADAIFSKLEGIQIVKE' A
#
# COMPACT_ATOMS: atom_id res chain seq x y z
N PRO A 1 -0.88 -15.18 -9.12
CA PRO A 1 -0.03 -15.17 -10.35
C PRO A 1 -0.21 -13.89 -11.16
N ASP A 2 -1.47 -13.46 -11.39
CA ASP A 2 -1.76 -12.27 -12.21
C ASP A 2 -1.68 -10.94 -11.43
N SER A 3 -1.93 -10.96 -10.13
CA SER A 3 -1.83 -9.76 -9.27
C SER A 3 -0.39 -9.26 -9.13
N VAL A 4 0.59 -10.16 -9.02
CA VAL A 4 2.03 -9.84 -8.90
C VAL A 4 2.53 -9.18 -10.19
N ARG A 5 2.14 -9.71 -11.34
CA ARG A 5 2.47 -9.12 -12.66
C ARG A 5 1.83 -7.75 -12.88
N SER A 6 0.76 -7.43 -12.15
CA SER A 6 0.05 -6.15 -12.27
C SER A 6 0.67 -5.09 -11.37
N GLU A 7 1.09 -5.47 -10.15
CA GLU A 7 1.88 -4.63 -9.24
C GLU A 7 3.20 -4.22 -9.90
N GLU A 8 3.96 -5.19 -10.44
CA GLU A 8 5.22 -4.93 -11.17
C GLU A 8 5.04 -3.94 -12.32
N LYS A 9 3.89 -3.96 -13.01
CA LYS A 9 3.58 -3.01 -14.09
C LYS A 9 3.30 -1.61 -13.59
N ILE A 10 2.60 -1.47 -12.45
CA ILE A 10 2.29 -0.18 -11.86
C ILE A 10 3.54 0.43 -11.24
N GLU A 11 4.31 -0.35 -10.48
CA GLU A 11 5.57 0.09 -9.89
C GLU A 11 6.55 0.53 -10.99
N HIS A 12 6.73 -0.29 -12.04
CA HIS A 12 7.58 0.06 -13.17
C HIS A 12 7.09 1.33 -13.90
N PHE A 13 5.78 1.49 -14.06
CA PHE A 13 5.21 2.71 -14.65
C PHE A 13 5.52 3.94 -13.79
N CYS A 14 5.29 3.86 -12.48
CA CYS A 14 5.59 4.94 -11.55
C CYS A 14 7.07 5.33 -11.59
N ASP A 15 7.97 4.34 -11.55
CA ASP A 15 9.42 4.55 -11.57
C ASP A 15 9.89 5.21 -12.88
N LYS A 16 9.36 4.74 -14.03
CA LYS A 16 9.65 5.33 -15.35
C LYS A 16 9.23 6.80 -15.48
N HIS A 17 8.22 7.22 -14.72
CA HIS A 17 7.64 8.56 -14.80
C HIS A 17 7.97 9.45 -13.60
N ASP A 18 8.90 9.04 -12.73
CA ASP A 18 9.30 9.76 -11.51
C ASP A 18 8.11 10.07 -10.58
N ILE A 19 7.17 9.11 -10.48
CA ILE A 19 5.99 9.21 -9.62
C ILE A 19 6.27 8.40 -8.36
N ALA A 20 6.33 9.10 -7.21
CA ALA A 20 6.40 8.42 -5.92
C ALA A 20 5.15 7.53 -5.71
N SER A 21 5.38 6.25 -5.43
CA SER A 21 4.31 5.27 -5.22
C SER A 21 4.52 4.45 -3.95
N VAL A 22 3.41 3.99 -3.37
CA VAL A 22 3.39 3.11 -2.20
C VAL A 22 2.55 1.89 -2.55
N SER A 23 3.18 0.71 -2.65
CA SER A 23 2.42 -0.52 -2.77
C SER A 23 1.89 -0.95 -1.40
N LEU A 24 0.57 -1.03 -1.28
CA LEU A 24 -0.11 -1.62 -0.13
C LEU A 24 -0.28 -3.14 -0.27
N PHE A 25 0.05 -3.72 -1.43
CA PHE A 25 -0.24 -5.12 -1.71
C PHE A 25 0.58 -6.06 -0.83
N GLN A 26 1.86 -5.75 -0.61
CA GLN A 26 2.72 -6.53 0.29
C GLN A 26 2.23 -6.49 1.74
N GLU A 27 1.76 -5.33 2.20
CA GLU A 27 1.19 -5.17 3.53
C GLU A 27 -0.11 -5.97 3.70
N LEU A 28 -0.97 -5.93 2.70
CA LEU A 28 -2.21 -6.71 2.66
C LEU A 28 -1.95 -8.22 2.64
N LYS A 29 -0.94 -8.66 1.88
CA LYS A 29 -0.55 -10.07 1.82
C LYS A 29 0.01 -10.54 3.16
N ARG A 30 0.82 -9.71 3.84
CA ARG A 30 1.39 -10.01 5.16
C ARG A 30 0.33 -10.11 6.25
N ARG A 31 -0.67 -9.22 6.21
CA ARG A 31 -1.75 -9.12 7.20
C ARG A 31 -3.05 -9.82 6.76
N GLY A 32 -2.94 -10.70 5.77
CA GLY A 32 -4.09 -11.43 5.23
C GLY A 32 -4.81 -12.21 6.33
N GLY A 33 -6.11 -11.93 6.50
CA GLY A 33 -6.95 -12.58 7.52
C GLY A 33 -7.28 -11.71 8.75
N GLU A 34 -6.66 -10.54 8.91
CA GLU A 34 -6.91 -9.64 10.07
C GLU A 34 -8.25 -8.89 10.02
N GLY A 35 -9.09 -9.16 9.01
CA GLY A 35 -10.38 -8.49 8.85
C GLY A 35 -10.22 -6.99 8.64
N LEU A 36 -9.39 -6.59 7.67
CA LEU A 36 -9.09 -5.17 7.35
C LEU A 36 -10.21 -4.46 6.60
N TYR A 37 -11.18 -5.22 6.09
CA TYR A 37 -12.28 -4.72 5.27
C TYR A 37 -13.61 -4.87 6.01
N PHE A 38 -14.56 -3.98 5.73
CA PHE A 38 -15.96 -4.25 6.02
C PHE A 38 -16.44 -5.38 5.10
N LYS A 39 -17.11 -6.38 5.68
CA LYS A 39 -17.63 -7.53 4.92
C LYS A 39 -18.72 -7.12 3.91
N SER A 40 -19.38 -5.99 4.15
CA SER A 40 -20.55 -5.52 3.42
C SER A 40 -20.24 -4.81 2.12
N ASP A 41 -19.11 -4.09 2.04
CA ASP A 41 -18.86 -3.16 0.93
C ASP A 41 -17.43 -3.20 0.38
N GLY A 42 -16.52 -4.00 0.98
CA GLY A 42 -15.14 -4.11 0.52
C GLY A 42 -14.27 -2.87 0.76
N HIS A 43 -14.73 -1.89 1.53
CA HIS A 43 -13.91 -0.76 1.98
C HIS A 43 -13.06 -1.15 3.18
N PHE A 44 -11.93 -0.47 3.35
CA PHE A 44 -11.18 -0.59 4.59
C PHE A 44 -12.04 -0.17 5.78
N ASN A 45 -11.98 -0.95 6.84
CA ASN A 45 -12.43 -0.49 8.14
C ASN A 45 -11.31 0.32 8.81
N ARG A 46 -11.55 0.75 10.06
CA ARG A 46 -10.56 1.53 10.82
C ARG A 46 -9.17 0.86 10.86
N LYS A 47 -9.09 -0.48 11.00
CA LYS A 47 -7.80 -1.20 11.01
C LYS A 47 -7.14 -1.19 9.63
N GLY A 48 -7.92 -1.39 8.57
CA GLY A 48 -7.42 -1.29 7.19
C GLY A 48 -6.87 0.11 6.88
N HIS A 49 -7.58 1.16 7.29
CA HIS A 49 -7.11 2.54 7.14
C HIS A 49 -5.85 2.83 7.94
N GLN A 50 -5.76 2.35 9.18
CA GLN A 50 -4.53 2.50 9.98
C GLN A 50 -3.34 1.83 9.30
N MET A 51 -3.50 0.58 8.84
CA MET A 51 -2.45 -0.14 8.11
C MET A 51 -1.98 0.64 6.88
N ALA A 52 -2.92 1.15 6.08
CA ALA A 52 -2.59 1.92 4.89
C ALA A 52 -1.83 3.22 5.25
N ALA A 53 -2.25 3.91 6.31
CA ALA A 53 -1.58 5.12 6.80
C ALA A 53 -0.14 4.83 7.28
N ASP A 54 0.06 3.76 8.05
CA ASP A 54 1.39 3.35 8.54
C ASP A 54 2.34 3.04 7.37
N ALA A 55 1.83 2.38 6.32
CA ALA A 55 2.59 2.05 5.12
C ALA A 55 2.99 3.29 4.31
N ILE A 56 2.07 4.24 4.16
CA ILE A 56 2.33 5.52 3.50
C ILE A 56 3.36 6.32 4.30
N PHE A 57 3.20 6.42 5.61
CA PHE A 57 4.09 7.19 6.48
C PHE A 57 5.52 6.64 6.46
N SER A 58 5.68 5.33 6.64
CA SER A 58 7.00 4.66 6.54
C SER A 58 7.70 4.94 5.21
N LYS A 59 6.94 5.01 4.10
CA LYS A 59 7.50 5.31 2.79
C LYS A 59 7.89 6.79 2.65
N LEU A 60 7.12 7.72 3.21
CA LEU A 60 7.42 9.15 3.22
C LEU A 60 8.68 9.47 4.04
N GLU A 61 8.88 8.81 5.18
CA GLU A 61 10.13 8.90 5.95
C GLU A 61 11.33 8.43 5.12
N GLY A 62 11.18 7.31 4.40
CA GLY A 62 12.20 6.81 3.48
C GLY A 62 12.54 7.76 2.32
N ILE A 63 11.63 8.66 1.95
CA ILE A 63 11.82 9.67 0.89
C ILE A 63 12.34 11.01 1.50
N GLN A 64 12.54 11.10 2.82
CA GLN A 64 13.01 12.31 3.53
C GLN A 64 12.15 13.56 3.30
N ILE A 65 10.87 13.40 2.96
CA ILE A 65 9.92 14.54 2.79
C ILE A 65 9.54 15.12 4.15
N VAL A 66 9.55 14.30 5.20
CA VAL A 66 9.27 14.69 6.57
C VAL A 66 10.57 14.59 7.36
N LYS A 67 11.13 15.72 7.78
CA LYS A 67 12.22 15.77 8.76
C LYS A 67 11.58 16.02 10.12
N GLU A 68 11.84 15.15 11.08
CA GLU A 68 11.70 15.50 12.50
C GLU A 68 12.69 16.61 12.88
#